data_AF-A0A0B2UTL9-F1
#
_entry.id   AF-A0A0B2UTL9-F1
#
_cell.length_a   1.000
_cell.length_b   1.000
_cell.length_c   1.000
_cell.angle_alpha   90.00
_cell.angle_beta   90.00
_cell.angle_gamma   90.00
#
_symmetry.space_group_name_H-M   'P 1'
#
loop_
_entity.id
_entity.type
_entity.pdbx_description
1 polymer ?
#
loop_
_entity_poly.entity_id
_entity_poly.type
_entity_poly.pdbx_seq_one_letter_code
_entity_poly.pdbx_strand_id
1 'polypeptide(L)'
;MFVLALMEDTVRIQPHNFGMPFEEVLMKRLNARLTNKIVPDLGLCLFVYDLIEVGVSYVLPGDGSTHTRVKFRFVVFRPFVDEVIEAKILSCNTEGLTLSLTFFEDILIPSHRLPQRSVYEEEEQVWYWEYPSEDGQPPAKLYMDPGKVVRFRVVENIFRDVDPDTSEDEKKKEKSYEIIGSMSETGLGCVFAEIDEYLEEYEGDKAYEAAKKLMMGGQFDEVGLCYRLAQACYIRSNNCYKNVEQRKAILSEAHEACKKAYELDARNANVLKWCSIVTGSLAEITNGREKIELGCEFKGYLDKAMKVAPDSSIYHMRGRFAYEVASMSQMEREASTAMLGTSPSFSYDGALENLFKAEELNPGELENLLYIAKCFLAKGKNLEAYHYLMRMNANIAVDEADEMMLVEAKNLLNIISSNGFEIEKQSTKENSVIGSDEEEEDERLSVSIEEADRSDNGEMPCA
;
A
#
# COMPACT_ATOMS: atom_id res chain seq x y z
N MET A 1 -0.03 10.90 14.67
CA MET A 1 1.15 10.14 15.10
C MET A 1 2.45 10.89 14.83
N PHE A 2 2.55 11.65 13.72
CA PHE A 2 3.73 12.46 13.41
C PHE A 2 3.50 13.95 13.71
N VAL A 3 4.52 14.61 14.24
CA VAL A 3 4.52 16.05 14.52
C VAL A 3 5.75 16.72 13.93
N LEU A 4 5.62 18.00 13.56
CA LEU A 4 6.75 18.84 13.19
C LEU A 4 7.28 19.55 14.43
N ALA A 5 8.47 19.15 14.88
CA ALA A 5 9.15 19.75 16.01
C ALA A 5 10.04 20.90 15.55
N LEU A 6 9.87 22.09 16.14
CA LEU A 6 10.80 23.19 15.93
C LEU A 6 12.03 22.98 16.81
N MET A 7 13.19 22.82 16.19
CA MET A 7 14.45 22.56 16.89
C MET A 7 15.52 23.57 16.46
N GLU A 8 16.47 23.80 17.35
CA GLU A 8 17.62 24.66 17.10
C GLU A 8 18.90 23.93 17.46
N ASP A 9 19.86 23.96 16.55
CA ASP A 9 21.12 23.25 16.73
C ASP A 9 22.28 23.96 16.03
N THR A 10 23.50 23.66 16.49
CA THR A 10 24.74 24.11 15.86
C THR A 10 25.39 22.97 15.09
N VAL A 11 25.44 23.11 13.77
CA VAL A 11 26.00 22.10 12.87
C VAL A 11 27.44 22.44 12.55
N ARG A 12 28.35 21.50 12.81
CA ARG A 12 29.77 21.59 12.40
C ARG A 12 29.95 21.03 11.00
N ILE A 13 30.48 21.85 10.10
CA ILE A 13 30.80 21.48 8.71
C ILE A 13 32.31 21.52 8.53
N GLN A 14 32.87 20.40 8.06
CA GLN A 14 34.30 20.28 7.80
C GLN A 14 34.67 20.85 6.43
N PRO A 15 35.89 21.39 6.25
CA PRO A 15 36.32 22.06 5.01
C PRO A 15 36.13 21.27 3.72
N HIS A 16 36.28 19.94 3.79
CA HIS A 16 36.10 19.07 2.62
C HIS A 16 34.66 19.08 2.06
N ASN A 17 33.66 19.51 2.85
CA ASN A 17 32.27 19.58 2.40
C ASN A 17 31.89 20.96 1.84
N PHE A 18 32.80 21.94 1.79
CA PHE A 18 32.46 23.31 1.35
C PHE A 18 32.13 23.43 -0.14
N GLY A 19 32.47 22.42 -0.95
CA GLY A 19 32.16 22.39 -2.39
C GLY A 19 30.73 21.93 -2.72
N MET A 20 29.96 21.46 -1.74
CA MET A 20 28.59 20.98 -1.94
C MET A 20 27.56 22.07 -1.63
N PRO A 21 26.31 21.96 -2.13
CA PRO A 21 25.23 22.86 -1.76
C PRO A 21 25.06 22.94 -0.24
N PHE A 22 25.12 24.15 0.31
CA PHE A 22 25.22 24.38 1.75
C PHE A 22 24.03 23.81 2.53
N GLU A 23 22.81 23.98 2.01
CA GLU A 23 21.58 23.46 2.62
C GLU A 23 21.56 21.93 2.66
N GLU A 24 22.04 21.27 1.61
CA GLU A 24 22.10 19.81 1.53
C GLU A 24 23.08 19.25 2.56
N VAL A 25 24.24 19.89 2.73
CA VAL A 25 25.22 19.51 3.75
C VAL A 25 24.63 19.67 5.15
N LEU A 26 23.90 20.76 5.41
CA LEU A 26 23.23 20.98 6.70
C LEU A 26 22.19 19.90 6.98
N MET A 27 21.29 19.62 6.03
CA MET A 27 20.27 18.59 6.17
C MET A 27 20.88 17.21 6.40
N LYS A 28 21.90 16.83 5.62
CA LYS A 28 22.60 15.56 5.76
C LYS A 28 23.24 15.41 7.15
N ARG A 29 23.87 16.47 7.66
CA ARG A 29 24.49 16.47 8.99
C ARG A 29 23.46 16.43 10.11
N LEU A 30 22.35 17.15 9.98
CA LEU A 30 21.25 17.11 10.95
C LEU A 30 20.60 15.73 11.01
N ASN A 31 20.29 15.13 9.85
CA ASN A 31 19.79 13.75 9.77
C ASN A 31 20.78 12.77 10.39
N ALA A 32 22.06 12.81 10.01
CA ALA A 32 23.08 11.92 10.59
C ALA A 32 23.21 12.06 12.13
N ARG A 33 22.87 13.23 12.68
CA ARG A 33 22.99 13.48 14.12
C ARG A 33 21.73 13.12 14.91
N LEU A 34 20.54 13.29 14.33
CA LEU A 34 19.26 13.23 15.05
C LEU A 34 18.35 12.09 14.59
N THR A 35 18.50 11.55 13.38
CA THR A 35 17.70 10.41 12.91
C THR A 35 17.87 9.20 13.82
N ASN A 36 16.76 8.51 14.09
CA ASN A 36 16.65 7.37 14.99
C ASN A 36 17.07 7.64 16.44
N LYS A 37 17.10 8.91 16.85
CA LYS A 37 17.30 9.27 18.26
C LYS A 37 15.99 9.58 18.94
N ILE A 38 15.87 9.10 20.18
CA ILE A 38 14.78 9.44 21.07
C ILE A 38 15.20 10.70 21.82
N VAL A 39 14.39 11.75 21.71
CA VAL A 39 14.57 12.96 22.49
C VAL A 39 13.49 12.94 23.59
N PRO A 40 13.88 13.01 24.89
CA PRO A 40 12.94 13.05 26.00
C PRO A 40 11.90 14.16 25.80
N ASP A 41 10.65 13.87 26.16
CA ASP A 41 9.48 14.75 25.99
C ASP A 41 9.17 15.16 24.55
N LEU A 42 9.87 14.65 23.55
CA LEU A 42 9.65 14.97 22.14
C LEU A 42 9.22 13.75 21.32
N GLY A 43 9.94 12.62 21.40
CA GLY A 43 9.64 11.41 20.63
C GLY A 43 10.81 10.87 19.80
N LEU A 44 10.52 9.96 18.88
CA LEU A 44 11.49 9.38 17.95
C LEU A 44 11.71 10.30 16.75
N CYS A 45 12.93 10.78 16.57
CA CYS A 45 13.31 11.65 15.47
C CYS A 45 13.50 10.86 14.17
N LEU A 46 12.79 11.22 13.10
CA LEU A 46 12.89 10.58 11.79
C LEU A 46 13.83 11.34 10.83
N PHE A 47 13.42 12.49 10.33
CA PHE A 47 14.22 13.28 9.37
C PHE A 47 13.87 14.78 9.40
N VAL A 48 14.78 15.62 8.89
CA VAL A 48 14.55 17.07 8.71
C VAL A 48 13.47 17.30 7.65
N TYR A 49 12.45 18.10 8.00
CA TYR A 49 11.44 18.54 7.05
C TYR A 49 11.94 19.72 6.21
N ASP A 50 12.35 20.80 6.87
CA ASP A 50 12.91 21.99 6.24
C ASP A 50 13.78 22.82 7.19
N LEU A 51 14.58 23.72 6.61
CA LEU A 51 15.36 24.71 7.34
C LEU A 51 14.57 26.03 7.35
N ILE A 52 14.32 26.60 8.53
CA ILE A 52 13.59 27.86 8.67
C ILE A 52 14.55 29.05 8.66
N GLU A 53 15.61 28.95 9.46
CA GLU A 53 16.58 30.03 9.62
C GLU A 53 17.99 29.45 9.66
N VAL A 54 18.84 29.95 8.77
CA VAL A 54 20.26 29.60 8.73
C VAL A 54 21.04 30.83 9.17
N GLY A 55 21.66 30.73 10.34
CA GLY A 55 22.45 31.82 10.93
C GLY A 55 23.81 31.99 10.28
N VAL A 56 24.57 32.98 10.77
CA VAL A 56 25.94 33.22 10.30
C VAL A 56 26.87 32.09 10.74
N SER A 57 27.65 31.56 9.80
CA SER A 57 28.68 30.57 10.07
C SER A 57 29.92 31.20 10.69
N TYR A 58 30.41 30.65 11.79
CA TYR A 58 31.67 31.05 12.42
C TYR A 58 32.73 29.97 12.28
N VAL A 59 33.98 30.37 12.00
CA VAL A 59 35.12 29.45 11.92
C VAL A 59 35.83 29.49 13.26
N LEU A 60 35.98 28.33 13.89
CA LEU A 60 36.76 28.23 15.12
C LEU A 60 38.26 28.09 14.79
N PRO A 61 39.16 28.82 15.47
CA PRO A 61 40.60 28.66 15.29
C PRO A 61 41.06 27.26 15.71
N GLY A 62 41.71 26.52 14.80
CA GLY A 62 42.33 25.22 15.09
C GLY A 62 42.05 24.16 14.03
N ASP A 63 40.79 23.97 13.65
CA ASP A 63 40.36 22.89 12.74
C ASP A 63 39.80 23.39 11.38
N GLY A 64 39.62 24.70 11.22
CA GLY A 64 39.05 25.31 10.02
C GLY A 64 37.59 24.96 9.75
N SER A 65 36.90 24.28 10.68
CA SER A 65 35.50 23.89 10.51
C SER A 65 34.58 25.08 10.76
N THR A 66 33.55 25.21 9.93
CA THR A 66 32.49 26.19 10.16
C THR A 66 31.44 25.61 11.10
N HIS A 67 30.94 26.45 11.98
CA HIS A 67 29.85 26.14 12.89
C HIS A 67 28.71 27.07 12.54
N THR A 68 27.57 26.49 12.17
CA THR A 68 26.41 27.24 11.71
C THR A 68 25.24 26.93 12.63
N ARG A 69 24.65 27.97 13.22
CA ARG A 69 23.43 27.85 14.01
C ARG A 69 22.23 27.80 13.07
N VAL A 70 21.40 26.78 13.22
CA VAL A 70 20.27 26.53 12.32
C VAL A 70 19.02 26.26 13.13
N LYS A 71 17.91 26.89 12.74
CA LYS A 71 16.56 26.54 13.19
C LYS A 71 15.84 25.79 12.09
N PHE A 72 15.25 24.66 12.42
CA PHE A 72 14.67 23.75 11.44
C PHE A 72 13.44 23.04 12.03
N ARG A 73 12.60 22.50 11.15
CA ARG A 73 11.52 21.59 11.55
C ARG A 73 11.97 20.17 11.33
N PHE A 74 11.79 19.32 12.34
CA PHE A 74 12.11 17.91 12.27
C PHE A 74 10.82 17.09 12.36
N VAL A 75 10.71 16.05 11.54
CA VAL A 75 9.60 15.10 11.61
C VAL A 75 9.88 14.15 12.77
N VAL A 76 9.00 14.16 13.75
CA VAL A 76 9.11 13.32 14.95
C VAL A 76 7.88 12.43 15.05
N PHE A 77 8.11 11.14 15.30
CA PHE A 77 7.08 10.22 15.71
C PHE A 77 6.80 10.40 17.20
N ARG A 78 5.61 10.95 17.48
CA ARG A 78 5.08 11.21 18.81
C ARG A 78 3.57 11.08 18.75
N PRO A 79 3.03 9.86 18.86
CA PRO A 79 1.60 9.67 18.94
C PRO A 79 1.01 10.37 20.15
N PHE A 80 -0.18 10.95 19.97
CA PHE A 80 -0.88 11.64 21.04
C PHE A 80 -1.76 10.66 21.84
N VAL A 81 -2.09 11.03 23.08
CA VAL A 81 -3.01 10.23 23.90
C VAL A 81 -4.38 10.18 23.24
N ASP A 82 -5.02 9.03 23.26
CA ASP A 82 -6.27 8.68 22.57
C ASP A 82 -6.17 8.48 21.05
N GLU A 83 -4.97 8.57 20.47
CA GLU A 83 -4.77 8.21 19.06
C GLU A 83 -4.98 6.70 18.83
N VAL A 84 -5.71 6.32 17.79
CA VAL A 84 -5.87 4.91 17.37
C VAL A 84 -4.87 4.60 16.27
N ILE A 85 -4.07 3.55 16.47
CA ILE A 85 -2.98 3.14 15.57
C ILE A 85 -3.13 1.66 15.22
N GLU A 86 -2.86 1.32 13.96
CA GLU A 86 -2.73 -0.06 13.48
C GLU A 86 -1.27 -0.54 13.62
N ALA A 87 -1.06 -1.68 14.27
CA ALA A 87 0.25 -2.30 14.47
C ALA A 87 0.16 -3.82 14.37
N LYS A 88 1.29 -4.49 14.18
CA LYS A 88 1.37 -5.96 14.14
C LYS A 88 1.72 -6.51 15.52
N ILE A 89 1.17 -7.66 15.88
CA ILE A 89 1.59 -8.37 17.10
C ILE A 89 2.99 -8.94 16.85
N LEU A 90 3.95 -8.57 17.69
CA LEU A 90 5.30 -9.11 17.64
C LEU A 90 5.43 -10.34 18.53
N SER A 91 4.97 -10.22 19.78
CA SER A 91 5.02 -11.31 20.75
C SER A 91 3.92 -11.18 21.80
N CYS A 92 3.57 -12.33 22.36
CA CYS A 92 2.55 -12.49 23.39
C CYS A 92 3.23 -13.06 24.65
N ASN A 93 2.94 -12.47 25.81
CA ASN A 93 3.45 -12.96 27.10
C ASN A 93 2.38 -12.81 28.19
N THR A 94 2.65 -13.29 29.40
CA THR A 94 1.71 -13.18 30.53
C THR A 94 1.44 -11.74 30.98
N GLU A 95 2.37 -10.81 30.68
CA GLU A 95 2.23 -9.38 31.00
C GLU A 95 1.32 -8.65 30.01
N GLY A 96 1.19 -9.14 28.77
CA GLY A 96 0.39 -8.55 27.72
C GLY A 96 0.86 -8.87 26.30
N LEU A 97 0.65 -7.92 25.38
CA LEU A 97 1.05 -8.00 23.97
C LEU A 97 2.12 -6.95 23.67
N THR A 98 3.18 -7.35 22.97
CA THR A 98 4.12 -6.41 22.37
C THR A 98 3.76 -6.22 20.90
N LEU A 99 3.57 -4.97 20.50
CA LEU A 99 3.23 -4.62 19.12
C LEU A 99 4.39 -3.93 18.42
N SER A 100 4.44 -4.10 17.10
CA SER A 100 5.40 -3.42 16.23
C SER A 100 4.72 -2.66 15.11
N LEU A 101 5.26 -1.47 14.84
CA LEU A 101 5.12 -0.75 13.60
C LEU A 101 6.34 -1.06 12.72
N THR A 102 6.29 -0.64 11.46
CA THR A 102 7.40 -0.85 10.50
C THR A 102 8.73 -0.24 10.96
N PHE A 103 8.71 0.81 11.78
CA PHE A 103 9.90 1.56 12.21
C PHE A 103 10.05 1.68 13.73
N PHE A 104 9.14 1.08 14.52
CA PHE A 104 9.10 1.22 15.98
C PHE A 104 8.46 -0.01 16.64
N GLU A 105 9.10 -0.61 17.63
CA GLU A 105 8.71 -1.92 18.19
C GLU A 105 8.36 -1.87 19.69
N ASP A 106 8.55 -0.73 20.35
CA ASP A 106 8.41 -0.59 21.80
C ASP A 106 6.99 -0.18 22.21
N ILE A 107 5.99 -0.95 21.77
CA ILE A 107 4.59 -0.74 22.09
C ILE A 107 4.09 -1.91 22.94
N LEU A 108 3.59 -1.62 24.15
CA LEU A 108 3.10 -2.62 25.09
C LEU A 108 1.60 -2.42 25.36
N ILE A 109 0.84 -3.51 25.31
CA ILE A 109 -0.56 -3.55 25.73
C ILE A 109 -0.65 -4.48 26.94
N PRO A 110 -0.73 -3.92 28.16
CA PRO A 110 -0.83 -4.71 29.37
C PRO A 110 -2.07 -5.62 29.37
N SER A 111 -1.96 -6.78 30.01
CA SER A 111 -3.04 -7.77 30.12
C SER A 111 -4.34 -7.19 30.69
N HIS A 112 -4.25 -6.27 31.66
CA HIS A 112 -5.42 -5.58 32.24
C HIS A 112 -6.09 -4.57 31.29
N ARG A 113 -5.51 -4.28 30.12
CA ARG A 113 -6.03 -3.39 29.08
C ARG A 113 -6.40 -4.13 27.79
N LEU A 114 -6.43 -5.46 27.84
CA LEU A 114 -6.99 -6.31 26.79
C LEU A 114 -8.54 -6.30 26.87
N PRO A 115 -9.22 -6.75 25.80
CA PRO A 115 -10.66 -6.98 25.83
C PRO A 115 -11.10 -7.82 27.05
N GLN A 116 -12.30 -7.52 27.58
CA GLN A 116 -12.85 -8.34 28.67
C GLN A 116 -13.05 -9.78 28.17
N ARG A 117 -12.65 -10.76 28.99
CA ARG A 117 -12.59 -12.21 28.65
C ARG A 117 -11.44 -12.62 27.73
N SER A 118 -10.37 -11.83 27.68
CA SER A 118 -9.10 -12.33 27.14
C SER A 118 -8.46 -13.32 28.11
N VAL A 119 -8.01 -14.47 27.58
CA VAL A 119 -7.36 -15.55 28.32
C VAL A 119 -6.02 -15.85 27.67
N TYR A 120 -4.99 -16.06 28.49
CA TYR A 120 -3.66 -16.46 28.02
C TYR A 120 -3.54 -17.99 28.01
N GLU A 121 -3.13 -18.54 26.88
CA GLU A 121 -2.84 -19.97 26.72
C GLU A 121 -1.33 -20.19 26.85
N GLU A 122 -0.89 -20.83 27.94
CA GLU A 122 0.53 -21.06 28.20
C GLU A 122 1.18 -22.08 27.25
N GLU A 123 0.41 -23.00 26.66
CA GLU A 123 0.95 -24.01 25.75
C GLU A 123 1.40 -23.38 24.42
N GLU A 124 0.55 -22.52 23.85
CA GLU A 124 0.81 -21.84 22.58
C GLU A 124 1.48 -20.45 22.76
N GLN A 125 1.57 -19.96 24.01
CA GLN A 125 2.04 -18.61 24.34
C GLN A 125 1.24 -17.51 23.61
N VAL A 126 -0.08 -17.67 23.51
CA VAL A 126 -0.97 -16.78 22.76
C VAL A 126 -2.13 -16.31 23.64
N TRP A 127 -2.53 -15.05 23.45
CA TRP A 127 -3.79 -14.53 23.99
C TRP A 127 -4.93 -14.82 23.02
N TYR A 128 -6.07 -15.26 23.53
CA TYR A 128 -7.30 -15.30 22.75
C TYR A 128 -8.41 -14.54 23.47
N TRP A 129 -9.33 -13.99 22.69
CA TRP A 129 -10.52 -13.33 23.20
C TRP A 129 -11.76 -14.20 23.02
N GLU A 130 -12.48 -14.46 24.11
CA GLU A 130 -13.76 -15.17 24.07
C GLU A 130 -14.93 -14.20 23.89
N TYR A 131 -15.54 -14.23 22.72
CA TYR A 131 -16.76 -13.46 22.47
C TYR A 131 -17.99 -14.38 22.46
N PRO A 132 -19.15 -13.88 22.95
CA PRO A 132 -20.36 -14.68 23.02
C PRO A 132 -20.81 -15.10 21.62
N SER A 133 -20.95 -16.41 21.42
CA SER A 133 -21.63 -16.99 20.25
C SER A 133 -23.14 -17.02 20.47
N GLU A 134 -23.92 -17.23 19.40
CA GLU A 134 -25.38 -17.43 19.50
C GLU A 134 -25.74 -18.61 20.42
N ASP A 135 -26.96 -18.53 21.00
CA ASP A 135 -27.48 -19.42 22.05
C ASP A 135 -27.21 -20.92 21.80
N GLY A 136 -26.25 -21.48 22.54
CA GLY A 136 -25.99 -22.92 22.63
C GLY A 136 -24.65 -23.40 22.04
N GLN A 137 -23.89 -22.55 21.35
CA GLN A 137 -22.52 -22.88 20.91
C GLN A 137 -21.45 -22.40 21.91
N PRO A 138 -20.29 -23.08 21.97
CA PRO A 138 -19.17 -22.56 22.76
C PRO A 138 -18.79 -21.14 22.32
N PRO A 139 -18.31 -20.28 23.24
CA PRO A 139 -17.85 -18.95 22.89
C PRO A 139 -16.76 -19.06 21.84
N ALA A 140 -16.88 -18.26 20.79
CA ALA A 140 -15.89 -18.25 19.74
C ALA A 140 -14.60 -17.61 20.27
N LYS A 141 -13.47 -18.24 19.92
CA LYS A 141 -12.14 -17.82 20.34
C LYS A 141 -11.46 -17.08 19.20
N LEU A 142 -11.09 -15.83 19.43
CA LEU A 142 -10.30 -15.04 18.50
C LEU A 142 -8.84 -15.00 18.97
N TYR A 143 -7.97 -15.76 18.30
CA TYR A 143 -6.55 -15.84 18.63
C TYR A 143 -5.78 -14.61 18.17
N MET A 144 -4.93 -14.09 19.06
CA MET A 144 -4.03 -12.94 18.84
C MET A 144 -2.62 -13.44 18.53
N ASP A 145 -2.48 -14.12 17.40
CA ASP A 145 -1.22 -14.72 16.98
C ASP A 145 -0.20 -13.65 16.54
N PRO A 146 1.11 -13.89 16.73
CA PRO A 146 2.16 -13.05 16.15
C PRO A 146 1.98 -12.86 14.64
N GLY A 147 2.17 -11.63 14.17
CA GLY A 147 1.99 -11.23 12.78
C GLY A 147 0.62 -10.61 12.48
N LYS A 148 -0.42 -10.90 13.27
CA LYS A 148 -1.76 -10.33 13.06
C LYS A 148 -1.76 -8.82 13.29
N VAL A 149 -2.51 -8.11 12.46
CA VAL A 149 -2.69 -6.66 12.56
C VAL A 149 -3.78 -6.35 13.59
N VAL A 150 -3.48 -5.44 14.50
CA VAL A 150 -4.39 -4.99 15.56
C VAL A 150 -4.47 -3.48 15.62
N ARG A 151 -5.66 -3.00 15.98
CA ARG A 151 -5.87 -1.60 16.35
C ARG A 151 -5.78 -1.44 17.85
N PHE A 152 -4.99 -0.47 18.29
CA PHE A 152 -4.92 -0.10 19.69
C PHE A 152 -5.03 1.41 19.85
N ARG A 153 -5.52 1.84 21.01
CA ARG A 153 -5.53 3.25 21.40
C ARG A 153 -4.30 3.53 22.27
N VAL A 154 -3.60 4.61 21.95
CA VAL A 154 -2.47 5.11 22.72
C VAL A 154 -3.00 5.70 24.02
N VAL A 155 -2.53 5.17 25.15
CA VAL A 155 -2.90 5.69 26.48
C VAL A 155 -1.80 6.58 27.03
N GLU A 156 -0.54 6.16 26.89
CA GLU A 156 0.58 6.87 27.49
C GLU A 156 1.86 6.70 26.69
N ASN A 157 2.70 7.74 26.72
CA ASN A 157 4.05 7.75 26.16
C ASN A 157 5.04 7.87 27.33
N ILE A 158 5.83 6.83 27.56
CA ILE A 158 6.79 6.76 28.66
C ILE A 158 8.19 6.97 28.11
N PHE A 159 8.87 8.00 28.60
CA PHE A 159 10.28 8.26 28.29
C PHE A 159 11.14 7.91 29.50
N ARG A 160 12.23 7.16 29.27
CA ARG A 160 13.20 6.83 30.32
C ARG A 160 14.58 7.29 29.88
N ASP A 161 15.27 7.99 30.77
CA ASP A 161 16.66 8.37 30.54
C ASP A 161 17.53 7.16 30.92
N VAL A 162 18.07 6.49 29.91
CA VAL A 162 18.87 5.28 30.08
C VAL A 162 20.33 5.70 30.02
N ASP A 163 21.06 5.47 31.11
CA ASP A 163 22.47 5.82 31.15
C ASP A 163 23.24 5.07 30.03
N PRO A 164 24.10 5.77 29.27
CA PRO A 164 24.83 5.18 28.15
C PRO A 164 25.89 4.16 28.60
N ASP A 165 26.26 4.13 29.88
CA ASP A 165 27.28 3.23 30.45
C ASP A 165 26.70 1.91 31.00
N THR A 166 25.38 1.73 30.92
CA THR A 166 24.71 0.50 31.39
C THR A 166 24.99 -0.68 30.45
N SER A 167 25.04 -1.90 31.00
CA SER A 167 25.35 -3.12 30.24
C SER A 167 24.34 -3.37 29.11
N GLU A 168 24.75 -4.01 27.99
CA GLU A 168 23.85 -4.21 26.84
C GLU A 168 22.59 -5.03 27.18
N ASP A 169 22.68 -5.92 28.17
CA ASP A 169 21.55 -6.72 28.65
C ASP A 169 20.54 -5.89 29.48
N GLU A 170 21.01 -4.84 30.16
CA GLU A 170 20.15 -3.90 30.89
C GLU A 170 19.57 -2.83 29.96
N LYS A 171 20.30 -2.42 28.91
CA LYS A 171 19.78 -1.55 27.83
C LYS A 171 18.62 -2.17 27.06
N LYS A 172 18.57 -3.51 26.95
CA LYS A 172 17.41 -4.22 26.38
C LYS A 172 16.21 -4.27 27.33
N LYS A 173 16.44 -4.16 28.65
CA LYS A 173 15.37 -4.15 29.66
C LYS A 173 14.79 -2.76 29.86
N GLU A 174 15.61 -1.72 29.82
CA GLU A 174 15.18 -0.34 29.99
C GLU A 174 15.06 0.36 28.63
N LYS A 175 13.83 0.39 28.12
CA LYS A 175 13.50 1.05 26.85
C LYS A 175 13.46 2.57 27.06
N SER A 176 14.18 3.32 26.21
CA SER A 176 14.22 4.79 26.30
C SER A 176 12.90 5.45 25.91
N TYR A 177 12.10 4.80 25.07
CA TYR A 177 10.75 5.23 24.72
C TYR A 177 9.84 4.02 24.61
N GLU A 178 8.77 4.01 25.40
CA GLU A 178 7.77 2.95 25.42
C GLU A 178 6.37 3.56 25.29
N ILE A 179 5.54 2.97 24.43
CA ILE A 179 4.15 3.39 24.24
C ILE A 179 3.24 2.36 24.91
N ILE A 180 2.41 2.82 25.84
CA ILE A 180 1.39 1.96 26.45
C ILE A 180 0.07 2.13 25.73
N GLY A 181 -0.44 1.03 25.20
CA GLY A 181 -1.71 0.95 24.49
C GLY A 181 -2.85 0.33 25.31
N SER A 182 -4.06 0.42 24.77
CA SER A 182 -5.24 -0.31 25.21
C SER A 182 -5.99 -0.88 24.01
N MET A 183 -6.57 -2.07 24.20
CA MET A 183 -7.48 -2.75 23.26
C MET A 183 -8.84 -3.05 23.90
N SER A 184 -9.14 -2.49 25.06
CA SER A 184 -10.35 -2.86 25.82
C SER A 184 -11.65 -2.27 25.27
N GLU A 185 -11.54 -1.30 24.35
CA GLU A 185 -12.71 -0.62 23.78
C GLU A 185 -13.19 -1.27 22.47
N THR A 186 -14.47 -1.04 22.17
CA THR A 186 -15.12 -1.48 20.93
C THR A 186 -14.43 -0.92 19.69
N GLY A 187 -14.20 -1.76 18.68
CA GLY A 187 -13.51 -1.37 17.44
C GLY A 187 -11.97 -1.40 17.51
N LEU A 188 -11.40 -1.74 18.67
CA LEU A 188 -9.98 -2.06 18.85
C LEU A 188 -9.79 -3.58 18.87
N GLY A 189 -8.56 -4.06 18.65
CA GLY A 189 -8.24 -5.48 18.65
C GLY A 189 -7.99 -6.09 17.27
N CYS A 190 -8.02 -7.43 17.19
CA CYS A 190 -7.96 -8.21 15.95
C CYS A 190 -9.29 -8.26 15.19
N VAL A 191 -10.18 -7.27 15.37
CA VAL A 191 -11.61 -7.36 14.98
C VAL A 191 -11.81 -7.74 13.51
N PHE A 192 -10.94 -7.25 12.63
CA PHE A 192 -11.04 -7.50 11.20
C PHE A 192 -9.99 -8.47 10.66
N ALA A 193 -9.05 -8.95 11.48
CA ALA A 193 -7.91 -9.73 11.00
C ALA A 193 -8.34 -10.99 10.25
N GLU A 194 -9.33 -11.72 10.79
CA GLU A 194 -9.91 -12.91 10.14
C GLU A 194 -10.60 -12.58 8.80
N ILE A 195 -11.31 -11.45 8.74
CA ILE A 195 -11.94 -11.00 7.48
C ILE A 195 -10.86 -10.62 6.47
N ASP A 196 -9.87 -9.83 6.88
CA ASP A 196 -8.79 -9.34 6.02
C ASP A 196 -7.98 -10.51 5.45
N GLU A 197 -7.69 -11.54 6.26
CA GLU A 197 -7.05 -12.78 5.81
C GLU A 197 -7.87 -13.50 4.73
N TYR A 198 -9.18 -13.72 4.96
CA TYR A 198 -10.05 -14.30 3.93
C TYR A 198 -10.15 -13.45 2.66
N LEU A 199 -10.09 -12.12 2.80
CA LEU A 199 -10.11 -11.21 1.66
C LEU A 199 -8.81 -11.27 0.85
N GLU A 200 -7.65 -11.40 1.50
CA GLU A 200 -6.34 -11.58 0.88
C GLU A 200 -6.22 -12.94 0.17
N GLU A 201 -6.85 -13.98 0.71
CA GLU A 201 -6.90 -15.32 0.11
C GLU A 201 -8.00 -15.48 -0.96
N TYR A 202 -8.74 -14.41 -1.29
CA TYR A 202 -9.87 -14.42 -2.22
C TYR A 202 -11.03 -15.36 -1.80
N GLU A 203 -11.14 -15.69 -0.51
CA GLU A 203 -12.20 -16.50 0.06
C GLU A 203 -13.43 -15.65 0.44
N GLY A 204 -14.07 -15.07 -0.58
CA GLY A 204 -15.15 -14.10 -0.40
C GLY A 204 -16.36 -14.61 0.41
N ASP A 205 -16.70 -15.89 0.35
CA ASP A 205 -17.82 -16.47 1.13
C ASP A 205 -17.52 -16.47 2.64
N LYS A 206 -16.31 -16.90 3.05
CA LYS A 206 -15.91 -16.91 4.47
C LYS A 206 -15.80 -15.48 5.01
N ALA A 207 -15.19 -14.58 4.23
CA ALA A 207 -15.12 -13.16 4.58
C ALA A 207 -16.50 -12.53 4.77
N TYR A 208 -17.46 -12.87 3.90
CA TYR A 208 -18.84 -12.38 3.99
C TYR A 208 -19.56 -12.89 5.25
N GLU A 209 -19.45 -14.19 5.55
CA GLU A 209 -20.05 -14.78 6.76
C GLU A 209 -19.46 -14.17 8.03
N ALA A 210 -18.14 -14.03 8.09
CA ALA A 210 -17.45 -13.39 9.21
C ALA A 210 -17.89 -11.93 9.39
N ALA A 211 -17.98 -11.16 8.29
CA ALA A 211 -18.44 -9.78 8.32
C ALA A 211 -19.90 -9.66 8.80
N LYS A 212 -20.80 -10.52 8.31
CA LYS A 212 -22.21 -10.54 8.74
C LYS A 212 -22.37 -10.91 10.21
N LYS A 213 -21.59 -11.88 10.70
CA LYS A 213 -21.57 -12.26 12.11
C LYS A 213 -21.19 -11.07 12.99
N LEU A 214 -20.17 -10.31 12.61
CA LEU A 214 -19.75 -9.12 13.33
C LEU A 214 -20.79 -7.98 13.26
N MET A 215 -21.48 -7.82 12.13
CA MET A 215 -22.54 -6.81 11.99
C MET A 215 -23.71 -7.05 12.95
N MET A 216 -24.05 -8.32 13.23
CA MET A 216 -25.11 -8.67 14.19
C MET A 216 -24.70 -8.40 15.65
N GLY A 217 -23.40 -8.42 15.96
CA GLY A 217 -22.87 -8.16 17.30
C GLY A 217 -22.89 -6.68 17.74
N GLY A 218 -23.11 -5.74 16.81
CA GLY A 218 -23.42 -4.33 17.09
C GLY A 218 -22.34 -3.49 17.80
N GLN A 219 -21.09 -3.96 17.91
CA GLN A 219 -20.05 -3.34 18.75
C GLN A 219 -18.71 -3.04 18.03
N PHE A 220 -18.72 -2.82 16.71
CA PHE A 220 -17.49 -2.67 15.92
C PHE A 220 -17.48 -1.40 15.06
N ASP A 221 -16.29 -1.01 14.56
CA ASP A 221 -16.13 0.09 13.60
C ASP A 221 -16.99 -0.18 12.35
N GLU A 222 -18.12 0.52 12.29
CA GLU A 222 -19.16 0.30 11.28
C GLU A 222 -18.68 0.67 9.88
N VAL A 223 -17.82 1.69 9.75
CA VAL A 223 -17.22 2.07 8.46
C VAL A 223 -16.28 0.98 7.99
N GLY A 224 -15.38 0.55 8.87
CA GLY A 224 -14.42 -0.52 8.65
C GLY A 224 -15.05 -1.83 8.20
N LEU A 225 -16.18 -2.18 8.81
CA LEU A 225 -16.92 -3.40 8.52
C LEU A 225 -17.71 -3.32 7.22
N CYS A 226 -18.31 -2.17 6.92
CA CYS A 226 -19.12 -1.98 5.71
C CYS A 226 -18.30 -2.11 4.42
N TYR A 227 -17.12 -1.49 4.33
CA TYR A 227 -16.31 -1.62 3.10
C TYR A 227 -15.71 -3.03 2.94
N ARG A 228 -15.39 -3.72 4.04
CA ARG A 228 -14.95 -5.13 4.00
C ARG A 228 -16.06 -6.06 3.55
N LEU A 229 -17.30 -5.81 4.01
CA LEU A 229 -18.47 -6.54 3.51
C LEU A 229 -18.63 -6.30 2.01
N ALA A 230 -18.49 -5.06 1.54
CA ALA A 230 -18.57 -4.73 0.12
C ALA A 230 -17.48 -5.44 -0.70
N GLN A 231 -16.25 -5.48 -0.19
CA GLN A 231 -15.14 -6.23 -0.78
C GLN A 231 -15.43 -7.74 -0.84
N ALA A 232 -15.92 -8.33 0.25
CA ALA A 232 -16.28 -9.75 0.29
C ALA A 232 -17.37 -10.07 -0.74
N CYS A 233 -18.40 -9.22 -0.83
CA CYS A 233 -19.45 -9.34 -1.85
C CYS A 233 -18.88 -9.20 -3.27
N TYR A 234 -17.94 -8.29 -3.50
CA TYR A 234 -17.29 -8.15 -4.81
C TYR A 234 -16.57 -9.43 -5.22
N ILE A 235 -15.76 -10.03 -4.34
CA ILE A 235 -15.07 -11.31 -4.61
C ILE A 235 -16.09 -12.42 -4.88
N ARG A 236 -17.16 -12.53 -4.08
CA ARG A 236 -18.24 -13.49 -4.33
C ARG A 236 -18.93 -13.27 -5.69
N SER A 237 -19.06 -12.01 -6.11
CA SER A 237 -19.65 -11.65 -7.38
C SER A 237 -18.79 -12.10 -8.58
N ASN A 238 -17.47 -12.14 -8.42
CA ASN A 238 -16.55 -12.64 -9.44
C ASN A 238 -16.67 -14.16 -9.62
N ASN A 239 -16.94 -14.91 -8.55
CA ASN A 239 -17.20 -16.36 -8.61
C ASN A 239 -18.59 -16.72 -9.20
N CYS A 240 -19.43 -15.72 -9.46
CA CYS A 240 -20.75 -15.87 -10.08
C CYS A 240 -20.83 -15.08 -11.39
N TYR A 241 -19.71 -14.88 -12.08
CA TYR A 241 -19.60 -13.97 -13.22
C TYR A 241 -20.60 -14.30 -14.34
N LYS A 242 -20.84 -15.59 -14.59
CA LYS A 242 -21.78 -16.06 -15.63
C LYS A 242 -23.25 -15.86 -15.24
N ASN A 243 -23.58 -15.81 -13.95
CA ASN A 243 -24.95 -15.66 -13.46
C ASN A 243 -25.28 -14.19 -13.16
N VAL A 244 -25.75 -13.47 -14.17
CA VAL A 244 -26.01 -12.01 -14.09
C VAL A 244 -27.01 -11.64 -13.00
N GLU A 245 -28.08 -12.40 -12.79
CA GLU A 245 -29.09 -12.10 -11.78
C GLU A 245 -28.52 -12.22 -10.36
N GLN A 246 -27.82 -13.33 -10.09
CA GLN A 246 -27.17 -13.55 -8.80
C GLN A 246 -26.06 -12.53 -8.55
N ARG A 247 -25.24 -12.23 -9.58
CA ARG A 247 -24.19 -11.21 -9.50
C ARG A 247 -24.78 -9.83 -9.21
N LYS A 248 -25.90 -9.46 -9.84
CA LYS A 248 -26.61 -8.21 -9.56
C LYS A 248 -27.09 -8.13 -8.12
N ALA A 249 -27.66 -9.21 -7.58
CA ALA A 249 -28.13 -9.23 -6.19
C ALA A 249 -26.97 -8.99 -5.20
N ILE A 250 -25.86 -9.70 -5.38
CA ILE A 250 -24.67 -9.58 -4.51
C ILE A 250 -24.06 -8.17 -4.60
N LEU A 251 -23.90 -7.62 -5.81
CA LEU A 251 -23.37 -6.27 -5.99
C LEU A 251 -24.32 -5.18 -5.48
N SER A 252 -25.63 -5.40 -5.52
CA SER A 252 -26.60 -4.45 -4.96
C SER A 252 -26.46 -4.38 -3.43
N GLU A 253 -26.30 -5.52 -2.77
CA GLU A 253 -26.00 -5.57 -1.33
C GLU A 253 -24.67 -4.88 -0.99
N ALA A 254 -23.62 -5.15 -1.77
CA ALA A 254 -22.34 -4.46 -1.64
C ALA A 254 -22.48 -2.94 -1.77
N HIS A 255 -23.31 -2.50 -2.72
CA HIS A 255 -23.54 -1.09 -3.00
C HIS A 255 -24.27 -0.39 -1.85
N GLU A 256 -25.24 -1.06 -1.20
CA GLU A 256 -25.89 -0.56 0.01
C GLU A 256 -24.89 -0.42 1.18
N ALA A 257 -24.03 -1.41 1.38
CA ALA A 257 -22.97 -1.34 2.40
C ALA A 257 -21.99 -0.18 2.13
N CYS A 258 -21.59 0.00 0.87
CA CYS A 258 -20.76 1.12 0.42
C CYS A 258 -21.43 2.47 0.70
N LYS A 259 -22.72 2.63 0.36
CA LYS A 259 -23.47 3.87 0.64
C LYS A 259 -23.51 4.20 2.13
N LYS A 260 -23.76 3.19 2.97
CA LYS A 260 -23.73 3.35 4.42
C LYS A 260 -22.35 3.77 4.95
N ALA A 261 -21.29 3.12 4.47
CA ALA A 261 -19.91 3.50 4.84
C ALA A 261 -19.59 4.94 4.41
N TYR A 262 -20.06 5.35 3.23
CA TYR A 262 -19.85 6.68 2.67
C TYR A 262 -20.57 7.78 3.44
N GLU A 263 -21.79 7.51 3.92
CA GLU A 263 -22.53 8.43 4.78
C GLU A 263 -21.83 8.69 6.12
N LEU A 264 -21.15 7.67 6.65
CA LEU A 264 -20.42 7.76 7.91
C LEU A 264 -19.05 8.43 7.75
N ASP A 265 -18.27 8.08 6.72
CA ASP A 265 -16.99 8.72 6.41
C ASP A 265 -16.73 8.84 4.90
N ALA A 266 -17.12 10.01 4.37
CA ALA A 266 -17.00 10.35 2.96
C ALA A 266 -15.55 10.65 2.49
N ARG A 267 -14.57 10.71 3.40
CA ARG A 267 -13.16 11.01 3.08
C ARG A 267 -12.25 9.80 3.20
N ASN A 268 -12.76 8.68 3.70
CA ASN A 268 -12.00 7.45 3.83
C ASN A 268 -11.59 6.89 2.45
N ALA A 269 -10.30 6.65 2.26
CA ALA A 269 -9.75 6.16 0.98
C ALA A 269 -10.31 4.77 0.60
N ASN A 270 -10.42 3.85 1.57
CA ASN A 270 -10.95 2.50 1.34
C ASN A 270 -12.44 2.55 0.97
N VAL A 271 -13.22 3.39 1.63
CA VAL A 271 -14.63 3.59 1.31
C VAL A 271 -14.79 4.11 -0.11
N LEU A 272 -14.05 5.17 -0.48
CA LEU A 272 -14.09 5.73 -1.84
C LEU A 272 -13.67 4.71 -2.90
N LYS A 273 -12.64 3.91 -2.63
CA LYS A 273 -12.17 2.82 -3.50
C LYS A 273 -13.27 1.77 -3.71
N TRP A 274 -13.80 1.18 -2.65
CA TRP A 274 -14.82 0.13 -2.76
C TRP A 274 -16.16 0.65 -3.29
N CYS A 275 -16.54 1.89 -2.97
CA CYS A 275 -17.68 2.55 -3.61
C CYS A 275 -17.49 2.65 -5.12
N SER A 276 -16.29 3.00 -5.59
CA SER A 276 -15.98 3.10 -7.01
C SER A 276 -16.02 1.72 -7.68
N ILE A 277 -15.35 0.71 -7.13
CA ILE A 277 -15.30 -0.65 -7.69
C ILE A 277 -16.71 -1.23 -7.82
N VAL A 278 -17.46 -1.28 -6.72
CA VAL A 278 -18.80 -1.89 -6.69
C VAL A 278 -19.78 -1.15 -7.58
N THR A 279 -19.78 0.19 -7.56
CA THR A 279 -20.71 0.98 -8.39
C THR A 279 -20.37 0.84 -9.88
N GLY A 280 -19.07 0.74 -10.24
CA GLY A 280 -18.64 0.47 -11.61
C GLY A 280 -19.10 -0.91 -12.09
N SER A 281 -18.85 -1.95 -11.32
CA SER A 281 -19.28 -3.32 -11.66
C SER A 281 -20.80 -3.46 -11.75
N LEU A 282 -21.55 -2.75 -10.90
CA LEU A 282 -23.02 -2.71 -10.97
C LEU A 282 -23.50 -1.96 -12.24
N ALA A 283 -22.81 -0.87 -12.63
CA ALA A 283 -23.13 -0.13 -13.86
C ALA A 283 -22.92 -0.97 -15.13
N GLU A 284 -21.99 -1.93 -15.12
CA GLU A 284 -21.72 -2.82 -16.27
C GLU A 284 -22.84 -3.82 -16.53
N ILE A 285 -23.44 -4.36 -15.47
CA ILE A 285 -24.50 -5.36 -15.57
C ILE A 285 -25.90 -4.77 -15.65
N THR A 286 -26.04 -3.47 -15.35
CA THR A 286 -27.31 -2.73 -15.44
C THR A 286 -27.45 -2.03 -16.79
N ASN A 287 -28.68 -1.68 -17.16
CA ASN A 287 -28.98 -1.07 -18.46
C ASN A 287 -29.94 0.12 -18.30
N GLY A 288 -29.97 0.98 -19.33
CA GLY A 288 -30.90 2.10 -19.39
C GLY A 288 -30.59 3.18 -18.35
N ARG A 289 -31.62 3.68 -17.67
CA ARG A 289 -31.52 4.80 -16.73
C ARG A 289 -30.65 4.47 -15.51
N GLU A 290 -30.76 3.26 -14.97
CA GLU A 290 -30.01 2.79 -13.80
C GLU A 290 -28.49 2.85 -14.05
N LYS A 291 -28.04 2.40 -15.23
CA LYS A 291 -26.62 2.46 -15.64
C LYS A 291 -26.08 3.89 -15.66
N ILE A 292 -26.88 4.85 -16.12
CA ILE A 292 -26.48 6.25 -16.19
C ILE A 292 -26.35 6.83 -14.79
N GLU A 293 -27.32 6.55 -13.91
CA GLU A 293 -27.30 7.02 -12.52
C GLU A 293 -26.08 6.46 -11.78
N LEU A 294 -25.80 5.16 -11.92
CA LEU A 294 -24.61 4.52 -11.35
C LEU A 294 -23.31 5.07 -11.97
N GLY A 295 -23.27 5.37 -13.27
CA GLY A 295 -22.10 5.99 -13.91
C GLY A 295 -21.79 7.38 -13.35
N CYS A 296 -22.82 8.18 -13.04
CA CYS A 296 -22.65 9.47 -12.37
C CYS A 296 -22.14 9.32 -10.94
N GLU A 297 -22.70 8.38 -10.16
CA GLU A 297 -22.23 8.07 -8.80
C GLU A 297 -20.76 7.59 -8.82
N PHE A 298 -20.43 6.66 -9.71
CA PHE A 298 -19.08 6.13 -9.92
C PHE A 298 -18.07 7.25 -10.16
N LYS A 299 -18.34 8.14 -11.11
CA LYS A 299 -17.46 9.29 -11.41
C LYS A 299 -17.27 10.17 -10.17
N GLY A 300 -18.34 10.42 -9.41
CA GLY A 300 -18.29 11.20 -8.19
C GLY A 300 -17.39 10.60 -7.11
N TYR A 301 -17.40 9.27 -6.94
CA TYR A 301 -16.49 8.57 -6.03
C TYR A 301 -15.05 8.57 -6.55
N LEU A 302 -14.86 8.28 -7.84
CA LEU A 302 -13.56 8.21 -8.48
C LEU A 302 -12.80 9.55 -8.43
N ASP A 303 -13.49 10.66 -8.74
CA ASP A 303 -12.91 12.01 -8.68
C ASP A 303 -12.48 12.41 -7.25
N LYS A 304 -13.17 11.88 -6.23
CA LYS A 304 -12.78 12.07 -4.83
C LYS A 304 -11.61 11.16 -4.46
N ALA A 305 -11.64 9.89 -4.86
CA ALA A 305 -10.56 8.93 -4.60
C ALA A 305 -9.21 9.42 -5.15
N MET A 306 -9.22 9.98 -6.36
CA MET A 306 -8.06 10.60 -7.01
C MET A 306 -7.40 11.74 -6.20
N LYS A 307 -8.17 12.42 -5.34
CA LYS A 307 -7.68 13.54 -4.52
C LYS A 307 -7.17 13.12 -3.16
N VAL A 308 -7.58 11.95 -2.66
CA VAL A 308 -7.25 11.49 -1.30
C VAL A 308 -5.98 10.67 -1.33
N ALA A 309 -6.02 9.50 -1.97
CA ALA A 309 -4.90 8.57 -2.05
C ALA A 309 -5.11 7.65 -3.27
N PRO A 310 -4.69 8.07 -4.47
CA PRO A 310 -4.83 7.25 -5.67
C PRO A 310 -3.86 6.06 -5.61
N ASP A 311 -4.39 4.85 -5.58
CA ASP A 311 -3.64 3.60 -5.71
C ASP A 311 -3.76 3.03 -7.15
N SER A 312 -3.16 1.87 -7.40
CA SER A 312 -3.21 1.22 -8.71
C SER A 312 -4.66 1.03 -9.21
N SER A 313 -5.55 0.55 -8.34
CA SER A 313 -6.95 0.30 -8.70
C SER A 313 -7.71 1.57 -9.10
N ILE A 314 -7.43 2.71 -8.45
CA ILE A 314 -8.03 4.00 -8.81
C ILE A 314 -7.57 4.44 -10.21
N TYR A 315 -6.27 4.32 -10.51
CA TYR A 315 -5.75 4.64 -11.84
C TYR A 315 -6.32 3.70 -12.90
N HIS A 316 -6.41 2.40 -12.61
CA HIS A 316 -7.01 1.41 -13.48
C HIS A 316 -8.47 1.77 -13.81
N MET A 317 -9.30 2.00 -12.78
CA MET A 317 -10.71 2.40 -12.95
C MET A 317 -10.87 3.67 -13.79
N ARG A 318 -9.98 4.64 -13.62
CA ARG A 318 -9.99 5.87 -14.41
C ARG A 318 -9.59 5.64 -15.87
N GLY A 319 -8.59 4.82 -16.11
CA GLY A 319 -8.16 4.41 -17.44
C GLY A 319 -9.26 3.63 -18.18
N ARG A 320 -9.88 2.66 -17.49
CA ARG A 320 -11.03 1.90 -17.99
C ARG A 320 -12.21 2.81 -18.32
N PHE A 321 -12.57 3.72 -17.42
CA PHE A 321 -13.65 4.68 -17.67
C PHE A 321 -13.36 5.56 -18.89
N ALA A 322 -12.13 6.03 -19.05
CA ALA A 322 -11.72 6.79 -20.22
C ALA A 322 -11.79 5.97 -21.51
N TYR A 323 -11.41 4.69 -21.48
CA TYR A 323 -11.54 3.77 -22.61
C TYR A 323 -13.01 3.58 -23.03
N GLU A 324 -13.91 3.32 -22.07
CA GLU A 324 -15.34 3.14 -22.34
C GLU A 324 -15.98 4.41 -22.92
N VAL A 325 -15.65 5.59 -22.39
CA VAL A 325 -16.17 6.84 -22.95
C VAL A 325 -15.58 7.14 -24.34
N ALA A 326 -14.33 6.75 -24.60
CA ALA A 326 -13.71 6.90 -25.92
C ALA A 326 -14.29 5.93 -26.97
N SER A 327 -14.71 4.72 -26.55
CA SER A 327 -15.29 3.69 -27.43
C SER A 327 -16.76 3.96 -27.78
N MET A 328 -17.48 4.77 -26.98
CA MET A 328 -18.86 5.18 -27.24
C MET A 328 -19.03 5.90 -28.60
N SER A 329 -20.21 5.75 -29.21
CA SER A 329 -20.59 6.50 -30.40
C SER A 329 -20.70 8.00 -30.10
N GLN A 330 -20.68 8.85 -31.15
CA GLN A 330 -20.76 10.30 -30.99
C GLN A 330 -22.07 10.75 -30.29
N MET A 331 -23.20 10.10 -30.61
CA MET A 331 -24.49 10.39 -29.95
C MET A 331 -24.48 10.02 -28.46
N GLU A 332 -23.89 8.89 -28.10
CA GLU A 332 -23.77 8.46 -26.69
C GLU A 332 -22.81 9.36 -25.90
N ARG A 333 -21.72 9.82 -26.54
CA ARG A 333 -20.80 10.81 -25.95
C ARG A 333 -21.48 12.14 -25.70
N GLU A 334 -22.28 12.65 -26.63
CA GLU A 334 -23.01 13.90 -26.48
C GLU A 334 -24.05 13.81 -25.34
N ALA A 335 -24.79 12.70 -25.25
CA ALA A 335 -25.73 12.45 -24.15
C ALA A 335 -25.02 12.36 -22.78
N SER A 336 -23.88 11.66 -22.72
CA SER A 336 -23.08 11.52 -21.50
C SER A 336 -22.44 12.85 -21.08
N THR A 337 -21.99 13.67 -22.03
CA THR A 337 -21.43 15.01 -21.77
C THR A 337 -22.45 15.95 -21.15
N ALA A 338 -23.68 15.94 -21.68
CA ALA A 338 -24.78 16.74 -21.15
C ALA A 338 -25.14 16.37 -19.70
N MET A 339 -24.95 15.11 -19.31
CA MET A 339 -25.25 14.61 -17.96
C MET A 339 -24.07 14.76 -16.99
N LEU A 340 -22.84 14.51 -17.45
CA LEU A 340 -21.63 14.46 -16.61
C LEU A 340 -20.91 15.82 -16.47
N GLY A 341 -21.40 16.85 -17.16
CA GLY A 341 -20.94 18.25 -17.03
C GLY A 341 -19.51 18.54 -17.49
N THR A 342 -18.84 17.56 -18.11
CA THR A 342 -17.46 17.68 -18.61
C THR A 342 -17.40 17.17 -20.05
N SER A 343 -16.78 17.95 -20.95
CA SER A 343 -16.44 17.47 -22.28
C SER A 343 -15.49 16.28 -22.16
N PRO A 344 -15.84 15.09 -22.66
CA PRO A 344 -14.94 13.96 -22.68
C PRO A 344 -13.87 14.21 -23.74
N SER A 345 -12.80 14.91 -23.37
CA SER A 345 -11.52 14.76 -24.08
C SER A 345 -10.84 13.46 -23.64
N PHE A 346 -11.61 12.39 -23.46
CA PHE A 346 -11.10 11.06 -23.17
C PHE A 346 -10.62 10.47 -24.49
N SER A 347 -9.31 10.46 -24.68
CA SER A 347 -8.65 9.76 -25.77
C SER A 347 -8.14 8.41 -25.27
N TYR A 348 -7.90 7.48 -26.19
CA TYR A 348 -7.18 6.25 -25.86
C TYR A 348 -5.78 6.53 -25.27
N ASP A 349 -5.17 7.67 -25.60
CA ASP A 349 -3.91 8.11 -24.98
C ASP A 349 -4.08 8.47 -23.50
N GLY A 350 -5.14 9.22 -23.14
CA GLY A 350 -5.44 9.53 -21.75
C GLY A 350 -5.83 8.28 -20.94
N ALA A 351 -6.49 7.30 -21.59
CA ALA A 351 -6.75 6.00 -20.98
C ALA A 351 -5.43 5.26 -20.69
N LEU A 352 -4.54 5.15 -21.69
CA LEU A 352 -3.23 4.51 -21.55
C LEU A 352 -2.34 5.16 -20.48
N GLU A 353 -2.33 6.48 -20.36
CA GLU A 353 -1.57 7.18 -19.32
C GLU A 353 -1.96 6.70 -17.91
N ASN A 354 -3.27 6.57 -17.65
CA ASN A 354 -3.76 6.08 -16.36
C ASN A 354 -3.49 4.57 -16.18
N LEU A 355 -3.69 3.76 -17.23
CA LEU A 355 -3.46 2.31 -17.17
C LEU A 355 -1.97 1.96 -16.97
N PHE A 356 -1.05 2.72 -17.59
CA PHE A 356 0.38 2.57 -17.33
C PHE A 356 0.75 2.99 -15.92
N LYS A 357 0.10 4.04 -15.38
CA LYS A 357 0.33 4.41 -13.99
C LYS A 357 -0.13 3.32 -13.02
N ALA A 358 -1.23 2.64 -13.33
CA ALA A 358 -1.66 1.45 -12.59
C ALA A 358 -0.62 0.31 -12.72
N GLU A 359 -0.10 0.07 -13.93
CA GLU A 359 0.92 -0.96 -14.19
C GLU A 359 2.24 -0.68 -13.45
N GLU A 360 2.65 0.58 -13.33
CA GLU A 360 3.83 0.98 -12.54
C GLU A 360 3.66 0.68 -11.04
N LEU A 361 2.43 0.81 -10.52
CA LEU A 361 2.12 0.63 -9.10
C LEU A 361 1.83 -0.83 -8.73
N ASN A 362 1.19 -1.58 -9.63
CA ASN A 362 0.88 -3.00 -9.45
C ASN A 362 1.08 -3.76 -10.78
N PRO A 363 2.31 -4.18 -11.09
CA PRO A 363 2.61 -4.83 -12.36
C PRO A 363 1.91 -6.19 -12.52
N GLY A 364 1.37 -6.45 -13.71
CA GLY A 364 0.88 -7.79 -14.07
C GLY A 364 -0.59 -8.07 -13.73
N GLU A 365 -1.34 -7.09 -13.26
CA GLU A 365 -2.78 -7.22 -12.99
C GLU A 365 -3.56 -7.52 -14.29
N LEU A 366 -4.31 -8.64 -14.29
CA LEU A 366 -4.94 -9.20 -15.48
C LEU A 366 -5.86 -8.22 -16.21
N GLU A 367 -6.78 -7.60 -15.46
CA GLU A 367 -7.73 -6.65 -16.01
C GLU A 367 -7.02 -5.42 -16.59
N ASN A 368 -5.98 -4.93 -15.91
CA ASN A 368 -5.20 -3.79 -16.37
C ASN A 368 -4.48 -4.08 -17.71
N LEU A 369 -3.79 -5.22 -17.80
CA LEU A 369 -3.13 -5.65 -19.04
C LEU A 369 -4.12 -5.79 -20.19
N LEU A 370 -5.32 -6.32 -19.93
CA LEU A 370 -6.37 -6.48 -20.93
C LEU A 370 -6.83 -5.13 -21.48
N TYR A 371 -7.08 -4.14 -20.62
CA TYR A 371 -7.49 -2.81 -21.06
C TYR A 371 -6.37 -2.03 -21.76
N ILE A 372 -5.09 -2.23 -21.39
CA ILE A 372 -3.96 -1.69 -22.13
C ILE A 372 -3.96 -2.26 -23.55
N ALA A 373 -4.10 -3.59 -23.70
CA ALA A 373 -4.17 -4.23 -25.00
C ALA A 373 -5.37 -3.73 -25.83
N LYS A 374 -6.56 -3.61 -25.22
CA LYS A 374 -7.76 -3.06 -25.86
C LYS A 374 -7.55 -1.62 -26.36
N CYS A 375 -6.87 -0.78 -25.58
CA CYS A 375 -6.51 0.57 -26.01
C CYS A 375 -5.58 0.56 -27.23
N PHE A 376 -4.56 -0.29 -27.24
CA PHE A 376 -3.66 -0.43 -28.39
C PHE A 376 -4.36 -0.95 -29.64
N LEU A 377 -5.24 -1.93 -29.50
CA LEU A 377 -6.07 -2.43 -30.61
C LEU A 377 -6.97 -1.33 -31.18
N ALA A 378 -7.61 -0.54 -30.32
CA ALA A 378 -8.44 0.58 -30.75
C ALA A 378 -7.64 1.66 -31.50
N LYS A 379 -6.33 1.75 -31.23
CA LYS A 379 -5.38 2.63 -31.93
C LYS A 379 -4.75 1.99 -33.18
N GLY A 380 -5.06 0.72 -33.50
CA GLY A 380 -4.46 -0.02 -34.62
C GLY A 380 -3.02 -0.49 -34.37
N LYS A 381 -2.55 -0.44 -33.12
CA LYS A 381 -1.19 -0.81 -32.69
C LYS A 381 -1.15 -2.29 -32.28
N ASN A 382 -1.22 -3.17 -33.26
CA ASN A 382 -1.39 -4.61 -33.03
C ASN A 382 -0.18 -5.28 -32.37
N LEU A 383 1.05 -4.80 -32.64
CA LEU A 383 2.27 -5.37 -32.06
C LEU A 383 2.30 -5.14 -30.55
N GLU A 384 2.08 -3.89 -30.13
CA GLU A 384 2.01 -3.54 -28.72
C GLU A 384 0.89 -4.29 -28.02
N ALA A 385 -0.31 -4.35 -28.62
CA ALA A 385 -1.42 -5.15 -28.08
C ALA A 385 -1.05 -6.63 -27.89
N TYR A 386 -0.38 -7.23 -28.87
CA TYR A 386 0.09 -8.62 -28.80
C TYR A 386 1.02 -8.85 -27.61
N HIS A 387 1.99 -7.95 -27.38
CA HIS A 387 2.91 -8.07 -26.24
C HIS A 387 2.17 -8.10 -24.89
N TYR A 388 1.19 -7.22 -24.68
CA TYR A 388 0.41 -7.20 -23.44
C TYR A 388 -0.50 -8.42 -23.28
N LEU A 389 -1.16 -8.87 -24.35
CA LEU A 389 -1.98 -10.09 -24.31
C LEU A 389 -1.15 -11.36 -24.04
N MET A 390 0.07 -11.43 -24.58
CA MET A 390 0.98 -12.55 -24.29
C MET A 390 1.44 -12.58 -22.84
N ARG A 391 1.66 -11.42 -22.21
CA ARG A 391 1.97 -11.33 -20.78
C ARG A 391 0.85 -11.91 -19.92
N MET A 392 -0.42 -11.73 -20.31
CA MET A 392 -1.55 -12.30 -19.57
C MET A 392 -1.54 -13.83 -19.55
N ASN A 393 -1.04 -14.52 -20.59
CA ASN A 393 -1.00 -15.99 -20.63
C ASN A 393 -0.05 -16.61 -19.58
N ALA A 394 0.85 -15.83 -19.00
CA ALA A 394 1.72 -16.28 -17.92
C ALA A 394 1.00 -16.31 -16.55
N ASN A 395 -0.17 -15.67 -16.44
CA ASN A 395 -0.92 -15.58 -15.19
C ASN A 395 -1.88 -16.76 -15.00
N ILE A 396 -2.10 -17.13 -13.74
CA ILE A 396 -3.04 -18.17 -13.32
C ILE A 396 -4.34 -17.47 -12.90
N ALA A 397 -5.48 -17.94 -13.41
CA ALA A 397 -6.78 -17.43 -13.00
C ALA A 397 -7.08 -17.81 -11.55
N VAL A 398 -7.53 -16.84 -10.76
CA VAL A 398 -7.90 -17.03 -9.35
C VAL A 398 -9.41 -17.24 -9.22
N ASP A 399 -10.21 -16.58 -10.05
CA ASP A 399 -11.67 -16.64 -10.03
C ASP A 399 -12.30 -16.83 -11.42
N GLU A 400 -13.63 -16.99 -11.48
CA GLU A 400 -14.35 -17.15 -12.75
C GLU A 400 -14.26 -15.90 -13.65
N ALA A 401 -14.05 -14.70 -13.09
CA ALA A 401 -13.88 -13.48 -13.86
C ALA A 401 -12.52 -13.46 -14.58
N ASP A 402 -11.45 -13.89 -13.92
CA ASP A 402 -10.11 -14.08 -14.50
C ASP A 402 -10.13 -15.08 -15.65
N GLU A 403 -10.84 -16.21 -15.49
CA GLU A 403 -11.00 -17.19 -16.57
C GLU A 403 -11.63 -16.54 -17.81
N MET A 404 -12.67 -15.74 -17.61
CA MET A 404 -13.37 -15.04 -18.70
C MET A 404 -12.46 -14.00 -19.37
N MET A 405 -11.64 -13.27 -18.60
CA MET A 405 -10.66 -12.31 -19.14
C MET A 405 -9.56 -13.01 -19.95
N LEU A 406 -9.05 -14.15 -19.49
CA LEU A 406 -8.07 -14.94 -20.22
C LEU A 406 -8.66 -15.54 -21.51
N VAL A 407 -9.93 -15.94 -21.49
CA VAL A 407 -10.64 -16.38 -22.71
C VAL A 407 -10.79 -15.22 -23.69
N GLU A 408 -11.16 -14.02 -23.22
CA GLU A 408 -11.23 -12.82 -24.05
C GLU A 408 -9.85 -12.48 -24.66
N ALA A 409 -8.79 -12.51 -23.85
CA ALA A 409 -7.43 -12.25 -24.30
C ALA A 409 -6.98 -13.23 -25.40
N LYS A 410 -7.27 -14.53 -25.23
CA LYS A 410 -7.01 -15.56 -26.25
C LYS A 410 -7.78 -15.31 -27.55
N ASN A 411 -9.03 -14.88 -27.44
CA ASN A 411 -9.84 -14.53 -28.62
C ASN A 411 -9.24 -13.32 -29.36
N LEU A 412 -8.80 -12.29 -28.63
CA LEU A 412 -8.13 -11.12 -29.23
C LEU A 412 -6.81 -11.50 -29.91
N LEU A 413 -6.00 -12.38 -29.30
CA LEU A 413 -4.77 -12.91 -29.90
C LEU A 413 -5.04 -13.66 -31.23
N ASN A 414 -6.12 -14.46 -31.26
CA ASN A 414 -6.52 -15.16 -32.47
C ASN A 414 -6.94 -14.18 -33.57
N ILE A 415 -7.65 -13.10 -33.22
CA ILE A 415 -8.04 -12.05 -34.16
C ILE A 415 -6.80 -11.37 -34.76
N ILE A 416 -5.82 -10.99 -33.92
CA ILE A 416 -4.56 -10.39 -34.37
C ILE A 416 -3.82 -11.34 -35.33
N SER A 417 -3.72 -12.62 -34.98
CA SER A 417 -3.05 -13.64 -35.79
C SER A 417 -3.76 -13.89 -37.13
N SER A 418 -5.10 -13.88 -37.14
CA SER A 418 -5.90 -14.13 -38.34
C SER A 418 -5.88 -12.98 -39.36
N ASN A 419 -5.60 -11.75 -38.94
CA ASN A 419 -5.55 -10.57 -39.79
C ASN A 419 -4.24 -10.44 -40.61
N GLY A 420 -3.49 -11.53 -40.78
CA GLY A 420 -2.27 -11.57 -41.59
C GLY A 420 -1.05 -10.95 -40.90
N PHE A 421 -1.07 -10.85 -39.56
CA PHE A 421 0.10 -10.41 -38.80
C PHE A 421 1.10 -11.57 -38.72
N GLU A 422 1.96 -11.70 -39.73
CA GLU A 422 3.16 -12.54 -39.63
C GLU A 422 4.07 -11.94 -38.55
N ILE A 423 4.28 -12.66 -37.45
CA ILE A 423 5.22 -12.31 -36.38
C ILE A 423 6.70 -12.30 -36.89
N GLU A 424 6.92 -12.66 -38.16
CA GLU A 424 8.25 -12.73 -38.73
C GLU A 424 8.81 -11.35 -39.12
N LYS A 425 9.91 -11.00 -38.45
CA LYS A 425 10.96 -9.99 -38.81
C LYS A 425 10.87 -8.58 -38.20
N GLN A 426 10.51 -8.46 -36.92
CA GLN A 426 10.96 -7.29 -36.13
C GLN A 426 11.75 -7.63 -34.85
N SER A 427 11.62 -8.84 -34.29
CA SER A 427 12.49 -9.28 -33.18
C SER A 427 13.97 -9.45 -33.59
N THR A 428 14.26 -9.62 -34.89
CA THR A 428 15.63 -9.74 -35.40
C THR A 428 16.37 -8.41 -35.60
N LYS A 429 15.72 -7.25 -35.40
CA LYS A 429 16.42 -5.95 -35.39
C LYS A 429 16.68 -5.39 -33.99
N GLU A 430 15.90 -5.78 -32.99
CA GLU A 430 16.20 -5.42 -31.59
C GLU A 430 17.16 -6.43 -30.95
N ASN A 431 17.09 -7.72 -31.30
CA ASN A 431 18.11 -8.70 -30.88
C ASN A 431 19.44 -8.57 -31.63
N SER A 432 19.52 -7.80 -32.73
CA SER A 432 20.79 -7.50 -33.40
C SER A 432 21.49 -6.23 -32.91
N VAL A 433 20.86 -5.49 -31.98
CA VAL A 433 21.46 -4.32 -31.32
C VAL A 433 21.80 -4.63 -29.86
N ILE A 434 21.17 -5.65 -29.26
CA ILE A 434 21.49 -6.10 -27.89
C ILE A 434 22.55 -7.21 -27.90
N GLY A 435 22.69 -7.97 -28.99
CA GLY A 435 23.61 -9.11 -29.09
C GLY A 435 25.06 -8.79 -29.51
N SER A 436 25.49 -7.52 -29.54
CA SER A 436 26.89 -7.17 -29.85
C SER A 436 27.66 -6.50 -28.71
N ASP A 437 26.97 -6.10 -27.64
CA ASP A 437 27.60 -5.34 -26.55
C ASP A 437 27.79 -6.17 -25.27
N GLU A 438 27.09 -7.30 -25.12
CA GLU A 438 27.26 -8.21 -23.96
C GLU A 438 28.36 -9.28 -24.16
N GLU A 439 28.74 -9.61 -25.40
CA GLU A 439 29.84 -10.58 -25.65
C GLU A 439 31.25 -9.94 -25.63
N GLU A 440 31.38 -8.60 -25.73
CA GLU A 440 32.68 -7.92 -25.61
C GLU A 440 33.08 -7.54 -24.17
N GLU A 441 32.15 -7.57 -23.20
CA GLU A 441 32.47 -7.30 -21.78
C GLU A 441 32.91 -8.57 -21.01
N ASP A 442 32.37 -9.75 -21.34
CA ASP A 442 32.75 -11.01 -20.66
C ASP A 442 34.12 -11.57 -21.10
N GLU A 443 34.61 -11.25 -22.31
CA GLU A 443 35.98 -11.57 -22.73
C GLU A 443 37.03 -10.59 -22.15
N ARG A 444 36.64 -9.40 -21.67
CA ARG A 444 37.55 -8.45 -21.01
C ARG A 444 37.67 -8.65 -19.49
N LEU A 445 36.67 -9.27 -18.87
CA LEU A 445 36.68 -9.63 -17.45
C LEU A 445 37.41 -10.96 -17.18
N SER A 446 37.47 -11.87 -18.15
CA SER A 446 38.18 -13.15 -18.02
C SER A 446 39.71 -13.05 -18.23
N VAL A 447 40.21 -12.03 -18.96
CA VAL A 447 41.66 -11.80 -19.15
C VAL A 447 42.30 -11.01 -18.00
N SER A 448 41.51 -10.30 -17.18
CA SER A 448 42.03 -9.47 -16.08
C SER A 448 42.17 -10.20 -14.73
N ILE A 449 41.72 -11.46 -14.65
CA ILE A 449 41.77 -12.26 -13.41
C ILE A 449 42.94 -13.27 -13.40
N GLU A 450 43.60 -13.54 -14.54
CA GLU A 450 44.79 -14.42 -14.59
C GLU A 450 46.15 -13.68 -14.47
N GLU A 451 46.19 -12.34 -14.42
CA GLU A 451 47.45 -11.58 -14.28
C GLU A 451 47.71 -10.97 -12.88
N ALA A 452 46.82 -11.15 -11.89
CA ALA A 452 47.02 -10.60 -10.53
C ALA A 452 47.57 -11.60 -9.49
N ASP A 453 47.71 -12.90 -9.83
CA ASP A 453 48.22 -13.94 -8.92
C ASP A 453 49.70 -14.33 -9.18
N ARG A 454 50.46 -13.48 -9.91
CA ARG A 454 51.90 -13.67 -10.15
C ARG A 454 52.73 -12.42 -9.89
N SER A 455 52.61 -11.80 -8.72
CA SER A 455 53.68 -10.92 -8.22
C SER A 455 53.60 -10.65 -6.72
N ASP A 456 53.80 -11.67 -5.89
CA ASP A 456 54.46 -11.44 -4.60
C ASP A 456 55.10 -12.74 -4.07
N ASN A 457 56.36 -12.97 -4.45
CA ASN A 457 57.29 -13.89 -3.80
C ASN A 457 58.70 -13.53 -4.27
N GLY A 458 59.48 -12.84 -3.43
CA GLY A 458 60.89 -12.56 -3.72
C GLY A 458 61.53 -11.53 -2.81
N GLU A 459 61.95 -11.98 -1.63
CA GLU A 459 62.83 -11.29 -0.67
C GLU A 459 64.12 -10.69 -1.29
N MET A 460 64.49 -9.48 -0.81
CA MET A 460 65.82 -8.96 -0.36
C MET A 460 67.13 -9.27 -1.16
N PRO A 461 68.14 -8.35 -1.20
CA PRO A 461 68.88 -7.94 0.02
C PRO A 461 69.51 -6.53 0.07
N CYS A 462 70.04 -6.26 1.27
CA CYS A 462 70.77 -5.08 1.76
C CYS A 462 71.89 -4.52 0.87
N ALA A 463 72.06 -3.19 0.94
CA ALA A 463 73.33 -2.50 1.17
C ALA A 463 73.08 -1.18 1.90
#